data_AF-W2CI38-F1
#
_entry.id   AF-W2CI38-F1
#
_cell.length_a   1.000
_cell.length_b   1.000
_cell.length_c   1.000
_cell.angle_alpha   90.00
_cell.angle_beta   90.00
_cell.angle_gamma   90.00
#
_symmetry.space_group_name_H-M   'P 1'
#
loop_
_entity.id
_entity.type
_entity.pdbx_description
1 polymer ?
#
loop_
_entity_poly.entity_id
_entity_poly.type
_entity_poly.pdbx_seq_one_letter_code
_entity_poly.pdbx_strand_id
1 'polypeptide(L)' 'MLKAQKGIKLTEQQRERNNAISKMHCLIERTFGSIRRWFSGGRCRYRGLERTHTQNILEAMAYNLKRMPGLLVLQSIK' A
#
# COMPACT_ATOMS: atom_id res chain seq x y z
N MET A 1 -5.71 -7.97 11.79
CA MET A 1 -7.18 -7.95 11.63
C MET A 1 -7.71 -9.25 12.20
N LEU A 2 -8.62 -9.19 13.17
CA LEU A 2 -9.25 -10.39 13.73
C LEU A 2 -10.22 -10.97 12.70
N LYS A 3 -10.10 -12.28 12.45
CA LYS A 3 -10.98 -12.99 11.53
C LYS A 3 -12.13 -13.62 12.32
N ALA A 4 -13.35 -13.53 11.78
CA ALA A 4 -14.48 -14.25 12.34
C ALA A 4 -14.25 -15.77 12.15
N GLN A 5 -14.68 -16.55 13.13
CA GLN A 5 -14.69 -18.02 13.05
C GLN A 5 -16.10 -18.52 12.77
N LYS A 6 -16.24 -19.75 12.26
CA LYS A 6 -17.55 -20.33 11.96
C LYS A 6 -18.42 -20.34 13.22
N GLY A 7 -19.58 -19.70 13.16
CA GLY A 7 -20.52 -19.59 14.28
C GLY A 7 -20.21 -18.47 15.30
N ILE A 8 -19.09 -17.75 15.17
CA ILE A 8 -18.69 -16.70 16.11
C ILE A 8 -18.57 -15.36 15.37
N LYS A 9 -19.45 -14.42 15.70
CA LYS A 9 -19.38 -13.05 15.19
C LYS A 9 -18.32 -12.26 15.96
N LEU A 10 -17.68 -11.31 15.27
CA LEU A 10 -16.80 -10.35 15.92
C LEU A 10 -17.62 -9.46 16.86
N THR A 11 -17.05 -9.11 18.01
CA THR A 11 -17.63 -8.08 18.87
C THR A 11 -17.52 -6.71 18.22
N GLU A 12 -18.35 -5.75 18.63
CA GLU A 12 -18.31 -4.39 18.08
C GLU A 12 -16.94 -3.73 18.26
N GLN A 13 -16.30 -3.92 19.42
CA GLN A 13 -14.92 -3.43 19.66
C GLN A 13 -13.91 -4.05 18.68
N GLN A 14 -14.01 -5.36 18.38
CA GLN A 14 -13.13 -6.02 17.41
C GLN A 14 -13.39 -5.50 15.99
N ARG A 15 -14.64 -5.18 15.68
CA ARG A 15 -15.05 -4.61 14.40
C ARG A 15 -14.53 -3.20 14.21
N GLU A 16 -14.66 -2.34 15.21
CA GLU A 16 -14.11 -0.98 15.23
C GLU A 16 -12.59 -1.00 15.07
N ARG A 17 -11.90 -1.87 15.82
CA ARG A 17 -10.46 -2.07 15.67
C ARG A 17 -10.09 -2.51 14.25
N ASN A 18 -10.81 -3.48 13.69
CA ASN A 18 -10.58 -3.94 12.33
C ASN A 18 -10.84 -2.82 11.30
N ASN A 19 -11.87 -1.99 11.49
CA ASN A 19 -12.16 -0.85 10.63
C ASN A 19 -11.03 0.18 10.66
N ALA A 20 -10.48 0.48 11.84
CA ALA A 20 -9.33 1.38 11.96
C ALA A 20 -8.09 0.84 11.23
N ILE A 21 -7.78 -0.45 11.41
CA ILE A 21 -6.68 -1.13 10.71
C ILE A 21 -6.91 -1.11 9.19
N SER A 22 -8.14 -1.38 8.74
CA SER A 22 -8.50 -1.46 7.32
C SER A 22 -8.31 -0.13 6.59
N LYS A 23 -8.61 1.01 7.24
CA LYS A 23 -8.33 2.34 6.69
C LYS A 23 -6.85 2.53 6.36
N MET A 24 -5.96 2.14 7.28
CA MET A 24 -4.52 2.22 7.06
C MET A 24 -4.05 1.22 5.99
N HIS A 25 -4.51 -0.03 6.08
CA HIS A 25 -4.19 -1.07 5.09
C HIS A 25 -4.58 -0.67 3.67
N CYS A 26 -5.74 -0.05 3.48
CA CYS A 26 -6.18 0.42 2.16
C CYS A 26 -5.17 1.40 1.53
N LEU A 27 -4.59 2.31 2.32
CA LEU A 27 -3.57 3.25 1.84
C LEU A 27 -2.27 2.53 1.44
N ILE A 28 -1.85 1.56 2.26
CA ILE A 28 -0.65 0.75 2.05
C ILE A 28 -0.81 -0.14 0.80
N GLU A 29 -1.89 -0.91 0.73
CA GLU A 29 -2.19 -1.82 -0.38
C GLU A 29 -2.36 -1.07 -1.69
N ARG A 30 -2.99 0.11 -1.69
CA ARG A 30 -3.09 0.95 -2.88
C ARG A 30 -1.70 1.39 -3.36
N THR A 31 -0.81 1.75 -2.45
CA THR A 31 0.56 2.16 -2.79
C THR A 31 1.33 1.02 -3.44
N PHE A 32 1.36 -0.17 -2.82
CA PHE A 32 2.01 -1.35 -3.39
C PHE A 32 1.35 -1.82 -4.69
N GLY A 33 0.01 -1.75 -4.78
CA GLY A 33 -0.74 -2.06 -5.99
C GLY A 33 -0.38 -1.15 -7.15
N SER A 34 -0.23 0.16 -6.89
CA SER A 34 0.24 1.13 -7.89
C SER A 34 1.68 0.86 -8.32
N ILE A 35 2.58 0.55 -7.39
CA ILE A 35 3.98 0.19 -7.71
C ILE A 35 4.01 -1.04 -8.62
N ARG A 36 3.27 -2.09 -8.27
CA ARG A 36 3.15 -3.31 -9.07
C ARG A 36 2.55 -3.04 -10.45
N ARG A 37 1.54 -2.17 -10.55
CA ARG A 37 0.87 -1.84 -11.82
C ARG A 37 1.72 -0.95 -12.73
N TRP A 38 2.35 0.10 -12.19
CA TRP A 38 3.04 1.11 -12.99
C TRP A 38 4.49 0.75 -13.31
N PHE A 39 5.17 0.05 -12.41
CA PHE A 39 6.60 -0.22 -12.52
C PHE A 39 6.92 -1.71 -12.56
N SER A 40 5.91 -2.57 -12.68
CA SER A 40 6.03 -4.04 -12.59
C SER A 40 6.79 -4.51 -11.33
N GLY A 41 6.65 -3.76 -10.24
CA GLY A 41 7.26 -4.07 -8.96
C GLY A 41 6.77 -5.38 -8.36
N GLY A 42 7.43 -5.82 -7.28
CA GLY A 42 7.17 -7.13 -6.68
C GLY A 42 7.79 -8.31 -7.44
N ARG A 43 8.64 -8.03 -8.45
CA ARG A 43 9.51 -9.01 -9.10
C ARG A 43 10.97 -8.59 -8.91
N CYS A 44 11.82 -9.52 -8.49
CA CYS A 44 13.25 -9.27 -8.43
C CYS A 44 13.84 -9.37 -9.83
N ARG A 45 14.15 -8.22 -10.45
CA ARG A 45 14.79 -8.19 -11.78
C ARG A 45 16.29 -8.48 -11.69
N TYR A 46 16.89 -8.07 -10.59
CA TYR A 46 18.32 -8.23 -10.35
C TYR A 46 18.58 -9.39 -9.40
N ARG A 47 19.76 -10.01 -9.55
CA ARG A 47 20.25 -11.03 -8.62
C ARG A 47 20.99 -10.36 -7.46
N GLY A 48 20.74 -10.86 -6.25
CA GLY A 48 21.34 -10.36 -5.01
C GLY A 48 20.44 -9.37 -4.25
N LEU A 49 20.57 -9.37 -2.92
CA LEU A 49 19.74 -8.58 -2.01
C LEU A 49 19.95 -7.07 -2.20
N GLU A 50 21.20 -6.62 -2.31
CA GLU A 50 21.54 -5.20 -2.46
C GLU A 50 20.90 -4.59 -3.72
N ARG A 51 21.04 -5.25 -4.87
CA ARG A 51 20.47 -4.78 -6.14
C ARG A 51 18.94 -4.80 -6.13
N THR A 52 18.35 -5.82 -5.51
CA THR A 52 16.90 -5.91 -5.34
C THR A 52 16.38 -4.81 -4.41
N HIS A 53 17.09 -4.53 -3.31
CA HIS A 53 16.76 -3.43 -2.40
C HIS A 53 16.82 -2.08 -3.11
N THR A 54 17.87 -1.85 -3.90
CA THR A 54 18.02 -0.66 -4.73
C THR A 54 16.86 -0.53 -5.73
N GLN A 55 16.46 -1.62 -6.40
CA GLN A 55 15.28 -1.64 -7.28
C GLN A 55 14.03 -1.18 -6.52
N ASN A 56 13.78 -1.73 -5.33
CA ASN A 56 12.61 -1.38 -4.52
C ASN A 56 12.60 0.10 -4.11
N ILE A 57 13.76 0.67 -3.74
CA ILE A 57 13.88 2.09 -3.41
C ILE A 57 13.56 2.96 -4.64
N LEU A 58 14.13 2.64 -5.80
CA LEU A 58 13.90 3.39 -7.03
C LEU A 58 12.43 3.33 -7.46
N GLU A 59 11.77 2.18 -7.34
CA GLU A 59 10.34 2.03 -7.61
C GLU A 59 9.47 2.87 -6.65
N ALA A 60 9.86 2.97 -5.37
CA ALA A 60 9.18 3.83 -4.40
C ALA A 60 9.36 5.33 -4.72
N MET A 61 10.56 5.75 -5.12
CA MET A 61 10.82 7.12 -5.57
C MET A 61 10.01 7.46 -6.83
N ALA A 62 10.01 6.56 -7.82
CA ALA A 62 9.23 6.72 -9.04
C ALA A 62 7.73 6.81 -8.78
N TYR A 63 7.20 6.03 -7.82
CA TYR A 63 5.82 6.14 -7.38
C TYR A 63 5.50 7.52 -6.81
N ASN A 64 6.34 8.05 -5.93
CA ASN A 64 6.14 9.36 -5.34
C ASN A 64 6.13 10.46 -6.41
N LEU A 65 7.10 10.43 -7.34
CA LEU A 65 7.18 11.38 -8.46
C LEU A 65 5.93 11.32 -9.34
N LYS A 66 5.46 10.12 -9.69
CA LYS A 66 4.27 9.95 -10.52
C LYS A 66 2.98 10.39 -9.82
N ARG A 67 2.89 10.21 -8.50
CA ARG A 67 1.71 10.58 -7.70
C ARG A 67 1.63 12.07 -7.39
N MET A 68 2.78 12.74 -7.27
CA MET A 68 2.87 14.13 -6.81
C MET A 68 1.99 15.13 -7.58
N PRO A 69 1.93 15.13 -8.94
CA PRO A 69 1.08 16.08 -9.65
C PRO A 69 -0.39 16.01 -9.25
N GLY A 70 -0.93 14.81 -9.08
CA GLY A 70 -2.32 14.63 -8.66
C GLY A 70 -2.57 15.11 -7.22
N LEU A 71 -1.58 15.01 -6.33
CA LEU A 71 -1.70 15.54 -4.97
C LEU A 71 -1.70 17.07 -4.95
N LEU A 72 -0.84 17.70 -5.76
CA LEU A 72 -0.78 19.15 -5.87
C LEU A 72 -2.11 19.72 -6.41
N VAL A 73 -2.70 19.09 -7.42
CA VAL A 73 -4.03 19.48 -7.93
C VAL A 73 -5.10 19.35 -6.85
N LEU A 74 -5.12 18.22 -6.11
CA LEU A 74 -6.08 18.03 -5.01
C LEU A 74 -5.91 19.04 -3.87
N GLN A 75 -4.66 19.47 -3.60
CA GLN A 75 -4.38 20.51 -2.61
C GLN A 75 -4.81 21.90 -3.08
N SER A 76 -4.70 22.18 -4.39
CA SER A 76 -5.11 23.47 -4.97
C SER A 76 -6.63 23.67 -5.05
N ILE A 77 -7.42 22.59 -4.95
CA ILE A 77 -8.90 22.63 -4.97
C ILE A 77 -9.47 22.86 -3.56
N LYS A 78 -8.63 22.75 -2.52
CA LYS A 78 -8.98 23.06 -1.13
C LYS A 78 -8.76 24.53 -0.83
#